data_AF-A0A921HZF5-F1
#
_entry.id   AF-A0A921HZF5-F1
#
_cell.length_a   1.000
_cell.length_b   1.000
_cell.length_c   1.000
_cell.angle_alpha   90.00
_cell.angle_beta   90.00
_cell.angle_gamma   90.00
#
_symmetry.space_group_name_H-M   'P 1'
#
loop_
_entity.id
_entity.type
_entity.pdbx_description
1 polymer ?
#
loop_
_entity_poly.entity_id
_entity_poly.type
_entity_poly.pdbx_seq_one_letter_code
_entity_poly.pdbx_strand_id
1 'polypeptide(L)'
;MSTGTIKKVAGPLVIASGMRDANMSDVVRVSRQRLIGEIIEMHGDEASIQVYEETSGLGPGEPVESTGAPMSVELGPGLISSIYDGIQRPLDEIMKISGNNLQRGVEVAALSREKKWEFVPVAKAGDQVEAGDVLGTVQETQVVQQKIMVPYGIEGTVKEIRAGEFTVDETVAVIATESGDKELTMVQKWPVRRGRPYVKKLPLDVPLVTGQRVIDTFFPIARGGVAAVPGPFGSGKTVIQHQLAKWAEADIVVYIGCGERGNEMTDVLNEFPELKDPKTGRSL
;
A
#
# COMPACT_ATOMS: atom_id res chain seq x y z
N MET A 1 14.80 -16.99 -10.18
CA MET A 1 14.98 -15.53 -10.29
C MET A 1 15.76 -15.28 -11.55
N SER A 2 15.21 -14.47 -12.47
CA SER A 2 15.92 -14.09 -13.71
C SER A 2 16.96 -13.02 -13.37
N THR A 3 18.19 -13.19 -13.86
CA THR A 3 19.28 -12.25 -13.66
C THR A 3 19.81 -11.77 -15.01
N GLY A 4 19.98 -10.46 -15.12
CA GLY A 4 20.49 -9.79 -16.30
C GLY A 4 21.57 -8.79 -15.96
N THR A 5 22.00 -8.04 -16.98
CA THR A 5 23.03 -7.01 -16.85
C THR A 5 22.61 -5.72 -17.53
N ILE A 6 22.93 -4.59 -16.93
CA ILE A 6 22.65 -3.27 -17.51
C ILE A 6 23.41 -3.15 -18.83
N LYS A 7 22.68 -2.82 -19.90
CA LYS A 7 23.21 -2.51 -21.22
C LYS A 7 23.30 -1.00 -21.44
N LYS A 8 22.34 -0.24 -20.94
CA LYS A 8 22.25 1.22 -21.11
C LYS A 8 21.50 1.88 -19.96
N VAL A 9 21.94 3.09 -19.59
CA VAL A 9 21.25 3.97 -18.62
C VAL A 9 20.94 5.30 -19.32
N ALA A 10 19.69 5.74 -19.27
CA ALA A 10 19.21 6.99 -19.86
C ALA A 10 18.23 7.68 -18.91
N GLY A 11 18.76 8.45 -17.95
CA GLY A 11 17.96 9.01 -16.86
C GLY A 11 17.30 7.88 -16.06
N PRO A 12 15.98 7.94 -15.79
CA PRO A 12 15.30 6.89 -15.02
C PRO A 12 15.03 5.61 -15.83
N LEU A 13 15.31 5.60 -17.13
CA LEU A 13 15.17 4.42 -17.99
C LEU A 13 16.48 3.62 -18.03
N VAL A 14 16.42 2.36 -17.64
CA VAL A 14 17.53 1.40 -17.70
C VAL A 14 17.16 0.28 -18.66
N ILE A 15 18.07 -0.13 -19.53
CA ILE A 15 17.91 -1.29 -20.40
C ILE A 15 18.83 -2.39 -19.89
N ALA A 16 18.29 -3.58 -19.65
CA ALA A 16 19.04 -4.75 -19.21
C ALA A 16 18.91 -5.92 -20.17
N SER A 17 20.01 -6.59 -20.50
CA SER A 17 20.05 -7.81 -21.30
C SER A 17 20.06 -9.07 -20.43
N GLY A 18 19.69 -10.21 -20.99
CA GLY A 18 19.63 -11.48 -20.26
C GLY A 18 18.39 -11.66 -19.39
N MET A 19 17.35 -10.85 -19.61
CA MET A 19 16.12 -10.82 -18.80
C MET A 19 14.98 -11.65 -19.40
N ARG A 20 15.29 -12.63 -20.26
CA ARG A 20 14.28 -13.38 -21.05
C ARG A 20 13.24 -14.10 -20.19
N ASP A 21 13.63 -14.54 -19.00
CA ASP A 21 12.77 -15.27 -18.07
C ASP A 21 12.04 -14.35 -17.07
N ALA A 22 12.17 -13.02 -17.21
CA ALA A 22 11.42 -12.04 -16.44
C ALA A 22 10.09 -11.70 -17.12
N ASN A 23 9.11 -11.26 -16.33
CA ASN A 23 7.80 -10.89 -16.85
C ASN A 23 7.65 -9.36 -16.95
N MET A 24 6.76 -8.93 -17.84
CA MET A 24 6.29 -7.55 -17.84
C MET A 24 5.69 -7.19 -16.48
N SER A 25 5.95 -5.97 -16.01
CA SER A 25 5.57 -5.45 -14.69
C SER A 25 6.30 -6.05 -13.49
N ASP A 26 7.23 -7.00 -13.68
CA ASP A 26 8.05 -7.47 -12.57
C ASP A 26 8.84 -6.31 -11.94
N VAL A 27 8.86 -6.28 -10.62
CA VAL A 27 9.79 -5.44 -9.86
C VAL A 27 11.18 -6.03 -9.99
N VAL A 28 12.16 -5.17 -10.26
CA VAL A 28 13.57 -5.53 -10.38
C VAL A 28 14.44 -4.77 -9.38
N ARG A 29 15.56 -5.38 -9.00
CA ARG A 29 16.66 -4.75 -8.28
C ARG A 29 17.75 -4.42 -9.28
N VAL A 30 18.03 -3.13 -9.43
CA VAL A 30 18.98 -2.61 -10.42
C VAL A 30 20.30 -2.27 -9.73
N SER A 31 21.41 -2.72 -10.31
CA SER A 31 22.76 -2.54 -9.80
C SER A 31 23.04 -3.27 -8.47
N ARG A 32 24.31 -3.24 -8.06
CA ARG A 32 24.73 -3.64 -6.70
C ARG A 32 24.11 -2.77 -5.62
N GLN A 33 23.63 -1.57 -5.97
CA GLN A 33 22.88 -0.69 -5.08
C GLN A 33 21.42 -1.15 -4.88
N ARG A 34 20.95 -2.16 -5.62
CA ARG A 34 19.61 -2.76 -5.48
C ARG A 34 18.47 -1.75 -5.61
N LEU A 35 18.63 -0.74 -6.47
CA LEU A 35 17.62 0.28 -6.72
C LEU A 35 16.34 -0.36 -7.22
N ILE A 36 15.20 0.17 -6.80
CA ILE A 36 13.89 -0.37 -7.17
C ILE A 36 13.52 0.10 -8.56
N GLY A 37 13.17 -0.83 -9.45
CA GLY A 37 12.58 -0.53 -10.74
C GLY A 37 11.48 -1.50 -11.12
N GLU A 38 10.78 -1.20 -12.22
CA GLU A 38 9.71 -2.02 -12.79
C GLU A 38 9.99 -2.24 -14.29
N ILE A 39 9.83 -3.48 -14.75
CA ILE A 39 9.90 -3.81 -16.18
C ILE A 39 8.65 -3.26 -16.88
N ILE A 40 8.84 -2.32 -17.79
CA ILE A 40 7.76 -1.68 -18.55
C ILE A 40 7.63 -2.21 -19.99
N GLU A 41 8.70 -2.81 -20.52
CA GLU A 41 8.72 -3.34 -21.88
C GLU A 41 9.71 -4.50 -21.98
N MET A 42 9.42 -5.47 -22.84
CA MET A 42 10.25 -6.64 -23.11
C MET A 42 10.47 -6.80 -24.62
N HIS A 43 11.72 -6.82 -25.06
CA HIS A 43 12.14 -7.02 -26.45
C HIS A 43 13.14 -8.16 -26.54
N GLY A 44 12.67 -9.37 -26.85
CA GLY A 44 13.54 -10.54 -26.92
C GLY A 44 14.13 -10.89 -25.56
N ASP A 45 15.43 -10.69 -25.38
CA ASP A 45 16.16 -10.88 -24.12
C ASP A 45 16.43 -9.56 -23.37
N GLU A 46 15.99 -8.43 -23.91
CA GLU A 46 16.16 -7.10 -23.32
C GLU A 46 14.88 -6.64 -22.59
N ALA A 47 15.07 -6.10 -21.39
CA ALA A 47 14.02 -5.47 -20.59
C ALA A 47 14.27 -3.97 -20.50
N SER A 48 13.25 -3.16 -20.81
CA SER A 48 13.22 -1.74 -20.47
C SER A 48 12.65 -1.58 -19.06
N ILE A 49 13.42 -0.94 -18.19
CA ILE A 49 13.15 -0.83 -16.76
C ILE A 49 12.99 0.65 -16.40
N GLN A 50 11.86 0.98 -15.79
CA GLN A 50 11.64 2.27 -15.13
C GLN A 50 12.16 2.17 -13.70
N VAL A 51 13.22 2.91 -13.38
CA VAL A 51 13.78 2.97 -12.02
C VAL A 51 13.06 4.07 -11.22
N TYR A 52 12.71 3.78 -9.97
CA TYR A 52 11.99 4.67 -9.05
C TYR A 52 12.89 5.47 -8.11
N GLU A 53 14.21 5.36 -8.32
CA GLU A 53 15.26 6.04 -7.57
C GLU A 53 16.26 6.70 -8.54
N GLU A 54 17.06 7.62 -8.03
CA GLU A 54 18.06 8.35 -8.81
C GLU A 54 19.16 7.41 -9.35
N THR A 55 19.32 7.38 -10.67
CA THR A 55 20.19 6.46 -11.41
C THR A 55 21.60 6.99 -11.67
N SER A 56 21.92 8.20 -11.18
CA SER A 56 23.26 8.76 -11.30
C SER A 56 24.35 7.84 -10.74
N GLY A 57 25.37 7.55 -11.55
CA GLY A 57 26.47 6.66 -11.19
C GLY A 57 26.28 5.19 -11.54
N LEU A 58 25.12 4.80 -12.08
CA LEU A 58 24.94 3.48 -12.68
C LEU A 58 25.62 3.38 -14.05
N GLY A 59 26.15 2.20 -14.37
CA GLY A 59 26.79 1.94 -15.65
C GLY A 59 26.46 0.57 -16.26
N PRO A 60 26.76 0.38 -17.56
CA PRO A 60 26.67 -0.93 -18.19
C PRO A 60 27.52 -2.00 -17.49
N GLY A 61 27.03 -3.24 -17.48
CA GLY A 61 27.67 -4.40 -16.87
C GLY A 61 27.26 -4.68 -15.41
N GLU A 62 26.54 -3.76 -14.78
CA GLU A 62 26.00 -3.99 -13.42
C GLU A 62 24.81 -4.97 -13.43
N PRO A 63 24.57 -5.72 -12.33
CA PRO A 63 23.53 -6.75 -12.30
C PRO A 63 22.12 -6.15 -12.25
N VAL A 64 21.15 -6.90 -12.77
CA VAL A 64 19.72 -6.65 -12.60
C VAL A 64 19.05 -7.96 -12.20
N GLU A 65 18.23 -7.95 -11.14
CA GLU A 65 17.57 -9.14 -10.61
C GLU A 65 16.06 -8.95 -10.61
N SER A 66 15.29 -9.83 -11.27
CA SER A 66 13.83 -9.82 -11.15
C SER A 66 13.38 -10.50 -9.84
N THR A 67 12.45 -9.86 -9.16
CA THR A 67 11.74 -10.43 -8.00
C THR A 67 10.70 -11.47 -8.42
N GLY A 68 10.33 -11.54 -9.71
CA GLY A 68 9.29 -12.43 -10.25
C GLY A 68 7.86 -12.04 -9.84
N ALA A 69 7.68 -10.86 -9.26
CA ALA A 69 6.39 -10.37 -8.80
C ALA A 69 6.19 -8.91 -9.24
N PRO A 70 4.95 -8.52 -9.55
CA PRO A 70 4.63 -7.14 -9.87
C PRO A 70 4.68 -6.24 -8.65
N MET A 71 4.75 -4.92 -8.89
CA MET A 71 4.68 -3.92 -7.83
C MET A 71 3.42 -4.15 -7.00
N SER A 72 3.62 -4.44 -5.73
CA SER A 72 2.57 -4.87 -4.81
C SER A 72 2.70 -4.12 -3.50
N VAL A 73 1.55 -3.94 -2.84
CA VAL A 73 1.47 -3.41 -1.47
C VAL A 73 1.16 -4.54 -0.50
N GLU A 74 1.67 -4.41 0.71
CA GLU A 74 1.29 -5.22 1.86
C GLU A 74 0.09 -4.61 2.56
N LEU A 75 -0.89 -5.44 2.89
CA LEU A 75 -2.15 -5.02 3.48
C LEU A 75 -2.40 -5.86 4.74
N GLY A 76 -2.29 -5.23 5.90
CA GLY A 76 -2.50 -5.84 7.21
C GLY A 76 -2.26 -4.84 8.35
N PRO A 77 -2.17 -5.32 9.61
CA PRO A 77 -2.00 -4.46 10.78
C PRO A 77 -0.69 -3.68 10.77
N GLY A 78 -0.81 -2.37 11.03
CA GLY A 78 0.30 -1.40 11.02
C GLY A 78 0.25 -0.39 9.88
N LEU A 79 -0.77 -0.42 9.01
CA LEU A 79 -0.92 0.55 7.92
C LEU A 79 -1.43 1.91 8.37
N ILE A 80 -2.37 1.95 9.33
CA ILE A 80 -3.20 3.14 9.59
C ILE A 80 -2.37 4.32 10.12
N SER A 81 -1.38 4.04 10.97
CA SER A 81 -0.54 5.05 11.60
C SER A 81 0.79 5.29 10.88
N SER A 82 1.01 4.66 9.74
CA SER A 82 2.31 4.65 9.07
C SER A 82 2.36 5.66 7.92
N ILE A 83 3.54 6.27 7.76
CA ILE A 83 3.82 7.25 6.71
C ILE A 83 4.74 6.60 5.69
N TYR A 84 4.27 6.53 4.46
CA TYR A 84 4.93 5.82 3.38
C TYR A 84 5.45 6.75 2.29
N ASP A 85 6.53 6.33 1.62
CA ASP A 85 6.87 6.86 0.31
C ASP A 85 5.96 6.29 -0.81
N GLY A 86 6.23 6.68 -2.06
CA GLY A 86 5.41 6.29 -3.22
C GLY A 86 5.37 4.79 -3.53
N ILE A 87 6.20 3.96 -2.88
CA ILE A 87 6.27 2.50 -3.08
C ILE A 87 6.10 1.73 -1.77
N GLN A 88 5.44 2.34 -0.78
CA GLN A 88 5.11 1.74 0.50
C GLN A 88 6.31 1.38 1.38
N ARG A 89 7.40 2.16 1.34
CA ARG A 89 8.46 2.09 2.35
C ARG A 89 8.18 3.07 3.49
N PRO A 90 8.17 2.62 4.76
CA PRO A 90 7.92 3.49 5.90
C PRO A 90 9.06 4.51 6.06
N LEU A 91 8.72 5.81 6.03
CA LEU A 91 9.69 6.90 6.06
C LEU A 91 10.43 7.00 7.39
N ASP A 92 9.79 6.63 8.49
CA ASP A 92 10.39 6.59 9.83
C ASP A 92 11.45 5.49 9.94
N GLU A 93 11.21 4.30 9.36
CA GLU A 93 12.20 3.24 9.29
C GLU A 93 13.36 3.59 8.35
N ILE A 94 13.08 4.25 7.21
CA ILE A 94 14.15 4.78 6.34
C ILE A 94 15.01 5.77 7.13
N MET A 95 14.38 6.70 7.86
CA MET A 95 15.10 7.71 8.65
C MET A 95 16.00 7.10 9.72
N LYS A 96 15.57 6.01 10.38
CA LYS A 96 16.41 5.27 11.36
C LYS A 96 17.69 4.72 10.73
N ILE A 97 17.66 4.36 9.45
CA ILE A 97 18.80 3.77 8.73
C ILE A 97 19.66 4.86 8.09
N SER A 98 19.05 5.81 7.38
CA SER A 98 19.75 6.76 6.51
C SER A 98 19.90 8.17 7.09
N GLY A 99 19.30 8.44 8.25
CA GLY A 99 19.23 9.76 8.86
C GLY A 99 18.26 10.69 8.12
N ASN A 100 18.55 12.00 8.12
CA ASN A 100 17.65 13.02 7.58
C ASN A 100 17.57 13.06 6.04
N ASN A 101 18.46 12.36 5.35
CA ASN A 101 18.52 12.32 3.90
C ASN A 101 18.06 10.96 3.39
N LEU A 102 17.32 10.95 2.29
CA LEU A 102 16.93 9.71 1.62
C LEU A 102 18.14 9.13 0.89
N GLN A 103 18.64 8.01 1.41
CA GLN A 103 19.67 7.23 0.73
C GLN A 103 19.04 6.26 -0.26
N ARG A 104 19.78 5.97 -1.33
CA ARG A 104 19.35 5.05 -2.38
C ARG A 104 19.56 3.60 -1.98
N GLY A 105 18.70 2.71 -2.49
CA GLY A 105 18.83 1.27 -2.27
C GLY A 105 18.48 0.81 -0.86
N VAL A 106 17.83 1.67 -0.05
CA VAL A 106 17.35 1.28 1.27
C VAL A 106 16.15 0.35 1.11
N GLU A 107 16.29 -0.87 1.64
CA GLU A 107 15.24 -1.87 1.71
C GLU A 107 14.70 -1.96 3.15
N VAL A 108 13.42 -1.63 3.32
CA VAL A 108 12.67 -1.76 4.57
C VAL A 108 11.35 -2.48 4.29
N ALA A 109 10.88 -3.27 5.25
CA ALA A 109 9.57 -3.90 5.15
C ALA A 109 8.45 -2.85 5.29
N ALA A 110 7.36 -3.02 4.53
CA ALA A 110 6.22 -2.10 4.58
C ALA A 110 5.51 -2.12 5.95
N LEU A 111 5.51 -3.27 6.61
CA LEU A 111 4.93 -3.48 7.93
C LEU A 111 5.99 -4.00 8.89
N SER A 112 5.90 -3.62 10.16
CA SER A 112 6.82 -4.09 11.20
C SER A 112 6.65 -5.59 11.40
N ARG A 113 7.75 -6.33 11.27
CA ARG A 113 7.81 -7.78 11.53
C ARG A 113 8.00 -8.13 13.00
N GLU A 114 8.33 -7.13 13.82
CA GLU A 114 8.60 -7.31 15.25
C GLU A 114 7.37 -7.00 16.10
N LYS A 115 6.50 -6.11 15.62
CA LYS A 115 5.30 -5.72 16.35
C LYS A 115 4.30 -6.88 16.39
N LYS A 116 3.87 -7.21 17.60
CA LYS A 116 2.80 -8.18 17.85
C LYS A 116 1.45 -7.48 17.94
N TRP A 117 0.43 -8.20 17.46
CA TRP A 117 -0.95 -7.76 17.40
C TRP A 117 -1.83 -8.85 18.01
N GLU A 118 -2.79 -8.44 18.83
CA GLU A 118 -3.82 -9.35 19.35
C GLU A 118 -4.84 -9.64 18.24
N PHE A 119 -4.86 -10.88 17.79
CA PHE A 119 -5.83 -11.39 16.83
C PHE A 119 -6.97 -12.10 17.55
N VAL A 120 -8.18 -11.60 17.31
CA VAL A 120 -9.43 -12.12 17.86
C VAL A 120 -10.21 -12.82 16.74
N PRO A 121 -10.31 -14.15 16.74
CA PRO A 121 -11.03 -14.88 15.69
C PRO A 121 -12.55 -14.64 15.76
N VAL A 122 -13.16 -14.51 14.59
CA VAL A 122 -14.61 -14.43 14.39
C VAL A 122 -15.14 -15.73 13.77
N ALA A 123 -14.37 -16.29 12.83
CA ALA A 123 -14.62 -17.60 12.25
C ALA A 123 -14.21 -18.73 13.21
N LYS A 124 -14.74 -19.93 12.97
CA LYS A 124 -14.47 -21.15 13.75
C LYS A 124 -13.95 -22.26 12.84
N ALA A 125 -13.23 -23.20 13.43
CA ALA A 125 -12.86 -24.42 12.74
C ALA A 125 -14.12 -25.17 12.26
N GLY A 126 -14.14 -25.55 10.98
CA GLY A 126 -15.27 -26.17 10.30
C GLY A 126 -16.11 -25.20 9.45
N ASP A 127 -15.95 -23.89 9.59
CA ASP A 127 -16.69 -22.92 8.79
C ASP A 127 -16.24 -22.96 7.32
N GLN A 128 -17.19 -22.88 6.39
CA GLN A 128 -16.91 -22.65 4.97
C GLN A 128 -16.68 -21.16 4.77
N VAL A 129 -15.59 -20.80 4.10
CA VAL A 129 -15.20 -19.42 3.86
C VAL A 129 -14.74 -19.21 2.42
N GLU A 130 -15.03 -18.03 1.90
CA GLU A 130 -14.59 -17.57 0.58
C GLU A 130 -13.87 -16.21 0.67
N ALA A 131 -13.29 -15.79 -0.45
CA ALA A 131 -12.56 -14.52 -0.54
C ALA A 131 -13.38 -13.32 -0.05
N GLY A 132 -12.88 -12.61 0.96
CA GLY A 132 -13.55 -11.48 1.59
C GLY A 132 -14.26 -11.79 2.90
N ASP A 133 -14.46 -13.08 3.23
CA ASP A 133 -15.00 -13.46 4.54
C ASP A 133 -14.03 -13.08 5.66
N VAL A 134 -14.59 -12.69 6.81
CA VAL A 134 -13.81 -12.22 7.96
C VAL A 134 -13.39 -13.40 8.83
N LEU A 135 -12.09 -13.68 8.88
CA LEU A 135 -11.51 -14.71 9.76
C LEU A 135 -11.47 -14.23 11.21
N GLY A 136 -11.12 -12.96 11.40
CA GLY A 136 -11.01 -12.34 12.71
C GLY A 136 -10.70 -10.86 12.60
N THR A 137 -10.39 -10.27 13.75
CA THR A 137 -10.14 -8.83 13.86
C THR A 137 -8.89 -8.54 14.68
N VAL A 138 -8.25 -7.43 14.37
CA VAL A 138 -7.15 -6.83 15.13
C VAL A 138 -7.54 -5.40 15.48
N GLN A 139 -7.39 -5.01 16.75
CA GLN A 139 -7.57 -3.62 17.15
C GLN A 139 -6.28 -2.85 16.82
N GLU A 140 -6.24 -2.17 15.67
CA GLU A 140 -5.02 -1.52 15.17
C GLU A 140 -4.77 -0.18 15.86
N THR A 141 -5.82 0.63 16.00
CA THR A 141 -5.83 1.87 16.76
C THR A 141 -7.02 1.87 17.72
N GLN A 142 -7.19 2.89 18.56
CA GLN A 142 -8.35 2.94 19.46
C GLN A 142 -9.71 3.05 18.75
N VAL A 143 -9.71 3.47 17.48
CA VAL A 143 -10.93 3.68 16.69
C VAL A 143 -11.02 2.74 15.49
N VAL A 144 -9.88 2.24 14.99
CA VAL A 144 -9.85 1.31 13.86
C VAL A 144 -9.71 -0.13 14.34
N GLN A 145 -10.78 -0.89 14.13
CA GLN A 145 -10.74 -2.35 14.20
C GLN A 145 -10.55 -2.90 12.78
N GLN A 146 -9.39 -3.48 12.53
CA GLN A 146 -9.06 -4.04 11.24
C GLN A 146 -9.62 -5.46 11.12
N LYS A 147 -10.30 -5.74 10.01
CA LYS A 147 -10.82 -7.07 9.69
C LYS A 147 -9.79 -7.84 8.88
N ILE A 148 -9.38 -8.99 9.40
CA ILE A 148 -8.52 -9.94 8.68
C ILE A 148 -9.44 -10.82 7.84
N MET A 149 -9.34 -10.66 6.52
CA MET A 149 -10.22 -11.32 5.56
C MET A 149 -9.49 -12.41 4.79
N VAL A 150 -10.22 -13.43 4.33
CA VAL A 150 -9.71 -14.44 3.41
C VAL A 150 -9.20 -13.77 2.12
N PRO A 151 -7.94 -13.99 1.71
CA PRO A 151 -7.41 -13.42 0.48
C PRO A 151 -8.15 -13.87 -0.78
N TYR A 152 -8.06 -13.08 -1.83
CA TYR A 152 -8.67 -13.39 -3.11
C TYR A 152 -8.12 -14.70 -3.72
N GLY A 153 -9.01 -15.52 -4.29
CA GLY A 153 -8.65 -16.81 -4.90
C GLY A 153 -8.44 -17.93 -3.89
N ILE A 154 -8.87 -17.75 -2.64
CA ILE A 154 -8.89 -18.79 -1.61
C ILE A 154 -10.34 -19.02 -1.21
N GLU A 155 -10.75 -20.27 -1.25
CA GLU A 155 -12.03 -20.78 -0.77
C GLU A 155 -11.82 -22.15 -0.15
N GLY A 156 -12.62 -22.50 0.85
CA GLY A 156 -12.56 -23.81 1.49
C GLY A 156 -13.04 -23.78 2.93
N THR A 157 -12.56 -24.75 3.70
CA THR A 157 -12.99 -24.94 5.09
C THR A 157 -11.90 -24.50 6.05
N VAL A 158 -12.24 -23.73 7.09
CA VAL A 158 -11.29 -23.39 8.17
C VAL A 158 -10.91 -24.66 8.92
N LYS A 159 -9.66 -25.09 8.78
CA LYS A 159 -9.12 -26.27 9.46
C LYS A 159 -8.67 -25.94 10.86
N GLU A 160 -7.96 -24.82 11.00
CA GLU A 160 -7.44 -24.32 12.27
C GLU A 160 -7.51 -22.80 12.29
N ILE A 161 -7.84 -22.22 13.43
CA ILE A 161 -7.77 -20.79 13.67
C ILE A 161 -7.30 -20.56 15.11
N ARG A 162 -6.33 -19.67 15.28
CA ARG A 162 -5.69 -19.41 16.58
C ARG A 162 -6.07 -18.03 17.08
N ALA A 163 -6.26 -17.89 18.38
CA ALA A 163 -6.40 -16.60 19.05
C ALA A 163 -5.11 -16.29 19.83
N GLY A 164 -4.78 -15.01 19.96
CA GLY A 164 -3.62 -14.56 20.74
C GLY A 164 -2.82 -13.47 20.07
N GLU A 165 -1.60 -13.25 20.56
CA GLU A 165 -0.68 -12.26 20.03
C GLU A 165 0.23 -12.87 18.96
N PHE A 166 0.18 -12.29 17.75
CA PHE A 166 0.97 -12.73 16.60
C PHE A 166 1.67 -11.55 15.94
N THR A 167 2.82 -11.79 15.35
CA THR A 167 3.39 -10.88 14.35
C THR A 167 2.64 -11.01 13.02
N VAL A 168 2.84 -10.06 12.13
CA VAL A 168 2.19 -10.05 10.81
C VAL A 168 2.53 -11.24 9.91
N ASP A 169 3.65 -11.93 10.16
CA ASP A 169 4.13 -13.08 9.37
C ASP A 169 3.76 -14.43 10.00
N GLU A 170 3.26 -14.44 11.24
CA GLU A 170 2.84 -15.66 11.90
C GLU A 170 1.47 -16.12 11.38
N THR A 171 1.33 -17.44 11.20
CA THR A 171 0.10 -18.07 10.72
C THR A 171 -0.99 -18.01 11.78
N VAL A 172 -2.12 -17.37 11.44
CA VAL A 172 -3.29 -17.21 12.31
C VAL A 172 -4.44 -18.15 11.96
N ALA A 173 -4.51 -18.61 10.70
CA ALA A 173 -5.52 -19.55 10.24
C ALA A 173 -4.97 -20.50 9.16
N VAL A 174 -5.56 -21.70 9.07
CA VAL A 174 -5.28 -22.68 8.03
C VAL A 174 -6.61 -23.02 7.35
N ILE A 175 -6.67 -22.86 6.02
CA ILE A 175 -7.84 -23.19 5.21
C ILE A 175 -7.53 -24.44 4.38
N ALA A 176 -8.35 -25.47 4.52
CA ALA A 176 -8.34 -26.64 3.65
C ALA A 176 -9.03 -26.29 2.33
N THR A 177 -8.26 -26.15 1.26
CA THR A 177 -8.75 -25.89 -0.10
C THR A 177 -8.67 -27.17 -0.94
N GLU A 178 -9.32 -27.20 -2.11
CA GLU A 178 -9.17 -28.33 -3.05
C GLU A 178 -7.72 -28.54 -3.51
N SER A 179 -6.93 -27.46 -3.56
CA SER A 179 -5.52 -27.47 -3.92
C SER A 179 -4.57 -27.85 -2.78
N GLY A 180 -5.11 -28.18 -1.60
CA GLY A 180 -4.36 -28.44 -0.37
C GLY A 180 -4.56 -27.39 0.70
N ASP A 181 -3.94 -27.62 1.87
CA ASP A 181 -4.01 -26.69 3.00
C ASP A 181 -3.23 -25.41 2.70
N LYS A 182 -3.85 -24.25 2.93
CA LYS A 182 -3.22 -22.94 2.83
C LYS A 182 -3.14 -22.27 4.20
N GLU A 183 -1.93 -21.90 4.58
CA GLU A 183 -1.66 -21.08 5.77
C GLU A 183 -1.90 -19.61 5.46
N LEU A 184 -2.61 -18.94 6.36
CA LEU A 184 -2.94 -17.52 6.27
C LEU A 184 -2.34 -16.76 7.45
N THR A 185 -1.70 -15.63 7.12
CA THR A 185 -1.21 -14.65 8.07
C THR A 185 -2.16 -13.44 8.12
N MET A 186 -1.82 -12.42 8.90
CA MET A 186 -2.59 -11.17 8.96
C MET A 186 -2.31 -10.22 7.80
N VAL A 187 -1.34 -10.54 6.93
CA VAL A 187 -0.92 -9.71 5.79
C VAL A 187 -1.21 -10.40 4.47
N GLN A 188 -1.79 -9.64 3.56
CA GLN A 188 -1.93 -10.04 2.15
C GLN A 188 -1.13 -9.09 1.26
N LYS A 189 -0.56 -9.61 0.18
CA LYS A 189 0.06 -8.81 -0.88
C LYS A 189 -0.92 -8.59 -2.00
N TRP A 190 -0.97 -7.36 -2.52
CA TRP A 190 -1.86 -7.03 -3.64
C TRP A 190 -1.15 -6.19 -4.71
N PRO A 191 -1.19 -6.60 -5.99
CA PRO A 191 -0.57 -5.83 -7.08
C PRO A 191 -1.32 -4.52 -7.32
N VAL A 192 -0.60 -3.39 -7.27
CA VAL A 192 -1.22 -2.06 -7.26
C VAL A 192 -1.92 -1.69 -8.58
N ARG A 193 -1.50 -2.30 -9.69
CA ARG A 193 -2.09 -2.08 -11.03
C ARG A 193 -3.34 -2.91 -11.30
N ARG A 194 -3.73 -3.80 -10.38
CA ARG A 194 -4.95 -4.60 -10.49
C ARG A 194 -5.97 -4.09 -9.47
N GLY A 195 -7.13 -3.64 -9.93
CA GLY A 195 -8.22 -3.29 -9.01
C GLY A 195 -8.62 -4.48 -8.13
N ARG A 196 -8.81 -4.24 -6.82
CA ARG A 196 -9.35 -5.26 -5.92
C ARG A 196 -10.78 -5.64 -6.36
N PRO A 197 -11.12 -6.93 -6.43
CA PRO A 197 -12.43 -7.37 -6.90
C PRO A 197 -13.53 -7.00 -5.90
N TYR A 198 -14.74 -6.83 -6.42
CA TYR A 198 -15.95 -6.54 -5.66
C TYR A 198 -17.13 -7.24 -6.31
N VAL A 199 -18.17 -7.56 -5.53
CA VAL A 199 -19.35 -8.29 -6.03
C VAL A 199 -20.16 -7.44 -7.01
N LYS A 200 -20.48 -6.20 -6.61
CA LYS A 200 -21.27 -5.27 -7.43
C LYS A 200 -20.96 -3.81 -7.07
N LYS A 201 -20.96 -2.94 -8.08
CA LYS A 201 -20.91 -1.49 -7.87
C LYS A 201 -22.33 -0.97 -7.62
N LEU A 202 -22.54 -0.32 -6.47
CA LEU A 202 -23.82 0.25 -6.09
C LEU A 202 -24.00 1.67 -6.69
N PRO A 203 -25.24 2.14 -6.88
CA PRO A 203 -25.50 3.54 -7.22
C PRO A 203 -25.04 4.48 -6.08
N LEU A 204 -24.75 5.73 -6.44
CA LEU A 204 -24.25 6.75 -5.53
C LEU A 204 -25.41 7.63 -5.03
N ASP A 205 -26.12 7.18 -4.01
CA ASP A 205 -27.34 7.80 -3.48
C ASP A 205 -27.16 8.50 -2.12
N VAL A 206 -26.10 8.16 -1.37
CA VAL A 206 -25.77 8.79 -0.09
C VAL A 206 -24.77 9.95 -0.29
N PRO A 207 -25.06 11.18 0.16
CA PRO A 207 -24.08 12.27 0.13
C PRO A 207 -22.95 12.03 1.14
N LEU A 208 -21.72 12.39 0.76
CA LEU A 208 -20.58 12.51 1.66
C LEU A 208 -20.68 13.87 2.35
N VAL A 209 -20.95 13.87 3.65
CA VAL A 209 -20.96 15.10 4.46
C VAL A 209 -19.51 15.56 4.64
N THR A 210 -19.15 16.70 4.07
CA THR A 210 -17.78 17.23 4.09
C THR A 210 -17.56 18.27 5.19
N GLY A 211 -18.63 18.82 5.75
CA GLY A 211 -18.60 19.96 6.67
C GLY A 211 -18.38 21.31 5.97
N GLN A 212 -18.19 21.32 4.65
CA GLN A 212 -17.94 22.52 3.87
C GLN A 212 -19.24 22.99 3.24
N ARG A 213 -19.79 24.11 3.75
CA ARG A 213 -21.11 24.64 3.33
C ARG A 213 -21.29 24.71 1.81
N VAL A 214 -20.28 25.17 1.09
CA VAL A 214 -20.34 25.30 -0.38
C VAL A 214 -20.41 23.96 -1.09
N ILE A 215 -19.68 22.95 -0.61
CA ILE A 215 -19.68 21.60 -1.17
C ILE A 215 -21.02 20.94 -0.81
N ASP A 216 -21.35 20.88 0.47
CA ASP A 216 -22.53 20.14 0.96
C ASP A 216 -23.85 20.72 0.42
N THR A 217 -23.91 22.03 0.12
CA THR A 217 -25.15 22.69 -0.36
C THR A 217 -25.25 22.73 -1.88
N PHE A 218 -24.18 23.14 -2.58
CA PHE A 218 -24.26 23.47 -4.01
C PHE A 218 -23.57 22.44 -4.91
N PHE A 219 -22.54 21.76 -4.40
CA PHE A 219 -21.72 20.81 -5.17
C PHE A 219 -21.48 19.50 -4.39
N PRO A 220 -22.55 18.81 -3.96
CA PRO A 220 -22.41 17.68 -3.06
C PRO A 220 -21.67 16.53 -3.75
N ILE A 221 -20.78 15.89 -2.99
CA ILE A 221 -20.06 14.69 -3.42
C ILE A 221 -20.83 13.51 -2.85
N ALA A 222 -21.14 12.48 -3.64
CA ALA A 222 -21.73 11.26 -3.11
C ALA A 222 -20.65 10.35 -2.48
N ARG A 223 -21.00 9.55 -1.47
CA ARG A 223 -20.10 8.58 -0.85
C ARG A 223 -19.72 7.50 -1.88
N GLY A 224 -18.44 7.39 -2.21
CA GLY A 224 -17.93 6.57 -3.33
C GLY A 224 -17.90 7.29 -4.68
N GLY A 225 -18.29 8.57 -4.71
CA GLY A 225 -18.14 9.46 -5.86
C GLY A 225 -16.70 9.97 -6.02
N VAL A 226 -16.46 10.61 -7.16
CA VAL A 226 -15.15 11.20 -7.50
C VAL A 226 -15.36 12.69 -7.76
N ALA A 227 -14.53 13.53 -7.16
CA ALA A 227 -14.53 14.97 -7.36
C ALA A 227 -13.14 15.44 -7.80
N ALA A 228 -13.10 16.47 -8.63
CA ALA A 228 -11.87 17.13 -9.06
C ALA A 228 -11.90 18.59 -8.62
N VAL A 229 -10.78 19.09 -8.09
CA VAL A 229 -10.60 20.48 -7.70
C VAL A 229 -9.50 21.11 -8.56
N PRO A 230 -9.81 21.49 -9.82
CA PRO A 230 -8.86 22.21 -10.65
C PRO A 230 -8.71 23.65 -10.13
N GLY A 231 -7.50 24.18 -10.17
CA GLY A 231 -7.27 25.57 -9.78
C GLY A 231 -5.82 26.03 -9.96
N PRO A 232 -5.58 27.33 -10.15
CA PRO A 232 -4.24 27.88 -10.32
C PRO A 232 -3.40 27.73 -9.04
N PHE A 233 -2.10 28.02 -9.14
CA PHE A 233 -1.24 28.06 -7.96
C PHE A 233 -1.78 29.08 -6.94
N GLY A 234 -1.76 28.73 -5.65
CA GLY A 234 -2.24 29.60 -4.57
C GLY A 234 -3.78 29.67 -4.41
N SER A 235 -4.56 28.92 -5.17
CA SER A 235 -6.04 28.95 -5.09
C SER A 235 -6.66 28.19 -3.91
N GLY A 236 -5.85 27.71 -2.96
CA GLY A 236 -6.34 26.97 -1.79
C GLY A 236 -6.68 25.50 -2.04
N LYS A 237 -6.11 24.84 -3.06
CA LYS A 237 -6.33 23.40 -3.34
C LYS A 237 -5.92 22.51 -2.16
N THR A 238 -4.78 22.77 -1.56
CA THR A 238 -4.29 22.02 -0.38
C THR A 238 -5.20 22.26 0.83
N VAL A 239 -5.68 23.50 1.02
CA VAL A 239 -6.60 23.85 2.12
C VAL A 239 -7.90 23.07 2.04
N ILE A 240 -8.53 22.98 0.87
CA ILE A 240 -9.78 22.22 0.72
C ILE A 240 -9.55 20.73 0.94
N GLN A 241 -8.45 20.16 0.46
CA GLN A 241 -8.09 18.76 0.72
C GLN A 241 -7.88 18.49 2.21
N HIS A 242 -7.21 19.40 2.92
CA HIS A 242 -7.05 19.31 4.38
C HIS A 242 -8.41 19.36 5.10
N GLN A 243 -9.32 20.24 4.68
CA GLN A 243 -10.65 20.30 5.29
C GLN A 243 -11.44 19.01 5.04
N LEU A 244 -11.34 18.42 3.84
CA LEU A 244 -11.97 17.14 3.55
C LEU A 244 -11.36 16.01 4.39
N ALA A 245 -10.04 15.94 4.50
CA ALA A 245 -9.36 14.95 5.33
C ALA A 245 -9.76 15.06 6.81
N LYS A 246 -10.06 16.26 7.30
CA LYS A 246 -10.38 16.52 8.71
C LYS A 246 -11.83 16.29 9.08
N TRP A 247 -12.76 16.66 8.18
CA TRP A 247 -14.17 16.80 8.51
C TRP A 247 -15.10 15.91 7.71
N ALA A 248 -14.60 15.28 6.64
CA ALA A 248 -15.44 14.39 5.86
C ALA A 248 -15.87 13.20 6.73
N GLU A 249 -17.13 12.82 6.59
CA GLU A 249 -17.67 11.61 7.21
C GLU A 249 -17.11 10.35 6.52
N ALA A 250 -15.88 10.00 6.88
CA ALA A 250 -15.17 8.81 6.44
C ALA A 250 -14.49 8.14 7.63
N ASP A 251 -14.46 6.80 7.64
CA ASP A 251 -13.83 6.03 8.72
C ASP A 251 -12.29 6.00 8.60
N ILE A 252 -11.78 6.08 7.37
CA ILE A 252 -10.35 6.05 7.04
C ILE A 252 -10.09 7.08 5.95
N VAL A 253 -9.04 7.89 6.13
CA VAL A 253 -8.56 8.85 5.13
C VAL A 253 -7.21 8.39 4.62
N VAL A 254 -7.08 8.22 3.31
CA VAL A 254 -5.81 7.94 2.65
C VAL A 254 -5.35 9.21 1.95
N TYR A 255 -4.31 9.84 2.49
CA TYR A 255 -3.76 11.08 1.95
C TYR A 255 -2.51 10.81 1.12
N ILE A 256 -2.51 11.21 -0.16
CA ILE A 256 -1.41 10.93 -1.10
C ILE A 256 -0.90 12.25 -1.68
N GLY A 257 0.29 12.66 -1.24
CA GLY A 257 1.01 13.79 -1.82
C GLY A 257 1.81 13.37 -3.05
N CYS A 258 1.33 13.68 -4.26
CA CYS A 258 2.00 13.31 -5.49
C CYS A 258 2.71 14.51 -6.13
N GLY A 259 4.04 14.58 -5.98
CA GLY A 259 4.83 15.65 -6.59
C GLY A 259 4.59 17.05 -6.00
N GLU A 260 4.00 17.11 -4.80
CA GLU A 260 3.74 18.35 -4.08
C GLU A 260 5.01 18.85 -3.35
N ARG A 261 4.93 20.07 -2.79
CA ARG A 261 6.04 20.66 -2.04
C ARG A 261 6.24 19.91 -0.72
N GLY A 262 7.50 19.58 -0.39
CA GLY A 262 7.84 18.87 0.84
C GLY A 262 7.30 19.53 2.12
N ASN A 263 7.30 20.86 2.18
CA ASN A 263 6.74 21.59 3.33
C ASN A 263 5.23 21.37 3.50
N GLU A 264 4.46 21.25 2.41
CA GLU A 264 3.01 20.99 2.51
C GLU A 264 2.75 19.60 3.11
N MET A 265 3.58 18.61 2.77
CA MET A 265 3.51 17.28 3.39
C MET A 265 3.93 17.31 4.84
N THR A 266 4.99 18.04 5.19
CA THR A 266 5.42 18.17 6.60
C THR A 266 4.35 18.85 7.45
N ASP A 267 3.66 19.87 6.92
CA ASP A 267 2.55 20.53 7.61
C ASP A 267 1.40 19.55 7.91
N VAL A 268 1.04 18.69 6.94
CA VAL A 268 0.05 17.62 7.15
C VAL A 268 0.47 16.69 8.30
N LEU A 269 1.72 16.24 8.29
CA LEU A 269 2.25 15.29 9.28
C LEU A 269 2.30 15.88 10.70
N ASN A 270 2.53 17.19 10.82
CA ASN A 270 2.52 17.88 12.11
C ASN A 270 1.10 18.22 12.58
N GLU A 271 0.19 18.59 11.67
CA GLU A 271 -1.16 19.00 12.03
C GLU A 271 -2.07 17.81 12.38
N PHE A 272 -1.99 16.69 11.65
CA PHE A 272 -2.94 15.58 11.80
C PHE A 272 -2.97 15.00 13.23
N PRO A 273 -1.82 14.73 13.87
CA PRO A 273 -1.80 14.23 15.25
C PRO A 273 -2.44 15.17 16.29
N GLU A 274 -2.41 16.48 16.05
CA GLU A 274 -2.98 17.49 16.97
C GLU A 274 -4.49 17.66 16.80
N LEU A 275 -5.02 17.21 15.66
CA LEU A 275 -6.42 17.42 15.31
C LEU A 275 -7.27 16.29 15.86
N LYS A 276 -8.22 16.66 16.70
CA LYS A 276 -9.16 15.70 17.28
C LYS A 276 -10.34 15.51 16.34
N ASP A 277 -10.59 14.27 15.95
CA ASP A 277 -11.83 13.84 15.34
C ASP A 277 -13.01 14.28 16.23
N PRO A 278 -13.95 15.08 15.70
CA PRO A 278 -15.12 15.54 16.46
C PRO A 278 -16.03 14.41 16.94
N LYS A 279 -16.03 13.26 16.25
CA LYS A 279 -16.88 12.10 16.57
C LYS A 279 -16.30 11.27 17.71
N THR A 280 -14.99 11.01 17.67
CA THR A 280 -14.33 10.11 18.62
C THR A 280 -13.51 10.85 19.69
N GLY A 281 -13.20 12.13 19.49
CA GLY A 281 -12.32 12.94 20.33
C GLY A 281 -10.84 12.53 20.28
N ARG A 282 -10.47 11.61 19.38
CA ARG A 282 -9.11 11.07 19.19
C ARG A 282 -8.40 11.80 18.07
N SER A 283 -7.07 11.74 18.01
CA SER A 283 -6.32 12.32 16.90
C SER A 283 -6.74 11.70 15.57
N LEU A 284 -6.76 12.51 14.50
CA LEU A 284 -6.91 12.05 13.12
C LEU A 284 -5.71 11.22 12.66
#